data_AF-A0A7Z9TB02-F1
#
_entry.id   AF-A0A7Z9TB02-F1
#
_cell.length_a   1.000
_cell.length_b   1.000
_cell.length_c   1.000
_cell.angle_alpha   90.00
_cell.angle_beta   90.00
_cell.angle_gamma   90.00
#
_symmetry.space_group_name_H-M   'P 1'
#
loop_
_entity.id
_entity.type
_entity.pdbx_description
1 polymer ?
#
loop_
_entity_poly.entity_id
_entity_poly.type
_entity_poly.pdbx_seq_one_letter_code
_entity_poly.pdbx_strand_id
1 'polypeptide(L)'
;MSSLCYAEFPVTRRETASSAVLSSKEGDGSASSHLAKSAGIIGTATLTSRLLGLVRDQVLAYLFGAGNAMDAFNVATRIPNLMRDLFAEGAMSAAFVPTFTRHLTKHGKSHAWRLGNQLLSALIVATGVIVIAGII
;
A
#
# COMPACT_ATOMS: atom_id res chain seq x y z
N MET A 1 -34.19 -1.11 43.89
CA MET A 1 -32.75 -0.81 43.74
C MET A 1 -32.14 -2.02 43.05
N SER A 2 -31.89 -2.06 41.74
CA SER A 2 -30.87 -1.27 41.03
C SER A 2 -31.13 -1.28 39.51
N SER A 3 -32.21 -0.62 39.08
CA SER A 3 -32.62 -0.53 37.67
C SER A 3 -32.42 0.87 37.06
N LEU A 4 -31.50 1.68 37.61
CA LEU A 4 -31.32 3.09 37.29
C LEU A 4 -29.85 3.48 37.12
N CYS A 5 -29.17 2.86 36.16
CA CYS A 5 -27.87 3.33 35.67
C CYS A 5 -27.74 3.10 34.16
N TYR A 6 -28.80 3.44 33.42
CA TYR A 6 -28.81 3.52 31.96
C TYR A 6 -29.34 4.92 31.57
N ALA A 7 -28.63 5.94 32.04
CA ALA A 7 -28.90 7.33 31.72
C ALA A 7 -28.24 7.68 30.38
N GLU A 8 -29.09 7.93 29.39
CA GLU A 8 -28.95 8.92 28.32
C GLU A 8 -27.60 9.03 27.60
N PHE A 9 -27.42 8.22 26.56
CA PHE A 9 -26.67 8.63 25.38
C PHE A 9 -27.66 9.16 24.33
N PRO A 10 -27.63 10.45 23.94
CA PRO A 10 -28.56 10.99 22.96
C PRO A 10 -28.21 10.49 21.55
N VAL A 11 -28.88 9.43 21.11
CA VAL A 11 -28.91 8.95 19.72
C VAL A 11 -29.93 9.79 18.94
N THR A 12 -29.60 11.06 18.66
CA THR A 12 -30.48 11.94 17.86
C THR A 12 -29.69 12.94 17.04
N ARG A 13 -28.80 12.46 16.16
CA ARG A 13 -28.19 13.27 15.08
C ARG A 13 -27.50 12.42 14.01
N ARG A 14 -28.16 11.42 13.43
CA ARG A 14 -27.63 10.71 12.24
C ARG A 14 -28.64 10.51 11.11
N GLU A 15 -29.92 10.81 11.32
CA GLU A 15 -30.94 10.61 10.29
C GLU A 15 -31.08 11.79 9.31
N THR A 16 -30.66 13.01 9.69
CA THR A 16 -30.75 14.19 8.82
C THR A 16 -29.58 14.37 7.84
N ALA A 17 -28.45 13.68 8.06
CA ALA A 17 -27.32 13.71 7.14
C ALA A 17 -27.43 12.68 6.02
N SER A 18 -28.16 11.57 6.25
CA SER A 18 -28.33 10.51 5.26
C SER A 18 -29.36 10.85 4.17
N SER A 19 -30.34 11.71 4.49
CA SER A 19 -31.41 12.10 3.56
C SER A 19 -31.01 13.24 2.59
N ALA A 20 -29.93 13.98 2.87
CA ALA A 20 -29.41 15.00 1.95
C ALA A 20 -28.52 14.41 0.83
N VAL A 21 -27.90 13.25 1.06
CA VAL A 21 -27.04 12.57 0.07
C VAL A 21 -27.85 11.73 -0.93
N LEU A 22 -29.06 11.30 -0.55
CA LEU A 22 -29.98 10.56 -1.44
C LEU A 22 -30.72 11.48 -2.45
N SER A 23 -30.47 12.80 -2.42
CA SER A 23 -31.00 13.77 -3.37
C SER A 23 -29.88 14.41 -4.22
N SER A 24 -29.04 13.59 -4.80
CA SER A 24 -28.31 13.91 -6.04
C SER A 24 -28.58 12.75 -7.01
N LYS A 25 -29.80 12.70 -7.52
CA LYS A 25 -30.17 13.30 -8.80
C LYS A 25 -29.57 12.50 -9.94
N GLU A 26 -30.43 11.64 -10.47
CA GLU A 26 -30.37 11.10 -11.83
C GLU A 26 -29.81 12.15 -12.80
N GLY A 27 -28.68 11.78 -13.39
CA GLY A 27 -27.93 12.53 -14.41
C GLY A 27 -27.13 11.54 -15.24
N ASP A 28 -27.82 10.53 -15.76
CA ASP A 28 -27.28 9.41 -16.53
C ASP A 28 -26.94 9.81 -17.98
N GLY A 29 -25.81 10.49 -18.16
CA GLY A 29 -25.24 10.65 -19.51
C GLY A 29 -23.84 11.24 -19.52
N SER A 30 -23.52 12.14 -18.59
CA SER A 30 -22.20 12.77 -18.49
C SER A 30 -21.30 12.07 -17.46
N ALA A 31 -21.83 11.69 -16.29
CA ALA A 31 -21.07 10.95 -15.29
C ALA A 31 -20.72 9.53 -15.78
N SER A 32 -21.68 8.83 -16.39
CA SER A 32 -21.50 7.50 -16.98
C SER A 32 -20.45 7.51 -18.12
N SER A 33 -20.44 8.55 -18.95
CA SER A 33 -19.44 8.68 -20.03
C SER A 33 -18.04 9.02 -19.52
N HIS A 34 -17.90 9.87 -18.48
CA HIS A 34 -16.62 10.14 -17.83
C HIS A 34 -16.08 8.93 -17.05
N LEU A 35 -16.95 8.18 -16.37
CA LEU A 35 -16.59 6.93 -15.69
C LEU A 35 -16.20 5.84 -16.68
N ALA A 36 -16.95 5.67 -17.77
CA ALA A 36 -16.61 4.73 -18.84
C ALA A 36 -15.27 5.09 -19.51
N LYS A 37 -15.00 6.38 -19.74
CA LYS A 37 -13.70 6.85 -20.23
C LYS A 37 -12.58 6.53 -19.25
N SER A 38 -12.79 6.81 -17.96
CA SER A 38 -11.78 6.59 -16.92
C SER A 38 -11.50 5.10 -16.69
N ALA A 39 -12.54 4.27 -16.67
CA ALA A 39 -12.42 2.82 -16.60
C ALA A 39 -11.75 2.25 -17.86
N GLY A 40 -12.06 2.80 -19.04
CA GLY A 40 -11.39 2.44 -20.29
C GLY A 40 -9.89 2.75 -20.28
N ILE A 41 -9.49 3.90 -19.73
CA ILE A 41 -8.07 4.28 -19.60
C ILE A 41 -7.35 3.34 -18.62
N ILE A 42 -7.92 3.06 -17.46
CA ILE A 42 -7.31 2.15 -16.48
C ILE A 42 -7.27 0.71 -17.02
N GLY A 43 -8.33 0.27 -17.71
CA GLY A 43 -8.42 -1.05 -18.33
C GLY A 43 -7.37 -1.24 -19.43
N THR A 44 -7.23 -0.26 -20.33
CA THR A 44 -6.19 -0.30 -21.37
C THR A 44 -4.78 -0.22 -20.78
N ALA A 45 -4.54 0.60 -19.75
CA ALA A 45 -3.27 0.63 -19.04
C ALA A 45 -2.94 -0.72 -18.35
N THR A 46 -3.94 -1.38 -17.78
CA THR A 46 -3.79 -2.70 -17.14
C THR A 46 -3.50 -3.79 -18.16
N LEU A 47 -4.25 -3.82 -19.28
CA LEU A 47 -4.02 -4.77 -20.36
C LEU A 47 -2.64 -4.60 -20.98
N THR A 48 -2.23 -3.35 -21.20
CA THR A 48 -0.89 -3.04 -21.72
C THR A 48 0.19 -3.52 -20.75
N SER A 49 0.05 -3.27 -19.45
CA SER A 49 1.00 -3.76 -18.43
C SER A 49 1.08 -5.29 -18.39
N ARG A 50 -0.05 -5.97 -18.54
CA ARG A 50 -0.08 -7.45 -18.62
C ARG A 50 0.60 -7.97 -19.88
N LEU A 51 0.34 -7.36 -21.03
CA LEU A 51 0.98 -7.74 -22.30
C LEU A 51 2.49 -7.52 -22.24
N LEU A 52 2.96 -6.38 -21.72
CA LEU A 52 4.39 -6.14 -21.52
C LEU A 52 5.01 -7.17 -20.55
N GLY A 53 4.28 -7.55 -19.49
CA GLY A 53 4.70 -8.61 -18.58
C GLY A 53 4.81 -9.97 -19.27
N LEU A 54 3.84 -10.33 -20.10
CA LEU A 54 3.88 -11.58 -20.87
C LEU A 54 5.03 -11.60 -21.88
N VAL A 55 5.28 -10.47 -22.55
CA VAL A 55 6.44 -10.33 -23.46
C VAL A 55 7.74 -10.48 -22.68
N ARG A 56 7.86 -9.86 -21.50
CA ARG A 56 9.01 -10.03 -20.61
C ARG A 56 9.22 -11.50 -20.29
N ASP A 57 8.18 -12.20 -19.87
CA ASP A 57 8.28 -13.60 -19.47
C ASP A 57 8.61 -14.50 -20.67
N GLN A 58 8.11 -14.19 -21.87
CA GLN A 58 8.46 -14.89 -23.11
C GLN A 58 9.93 -14.65 -23.52
N VAL A 59 10.43 -13.41 -23.40
CA VAL A 59 11.83 -13.06 -23.67
C VAL A 59 12.75 -13.75 -22.68
N LEU A 60 12.39 -13.78 -21.39
CA LEU A 60 13.16 -14.51 -20.38
C LEU A 60 13.15 -16.01 -20.65
N ALA A 61 12.00 -16.60 -21.00
CA ALA A 61 11.91 -18.02 -21.38
C ALA A 61 12.74 -18.36 -22.63
N TYR A 62 12.88 -17.41 -23.57
CA TYR A 62 13.73 -17.58 -24.76
C TYR A 62 15.22 -17.45 -24.42
N LEU A 63 15.60 -16.48 -23.58
CA LEU A 63 17.00 -16.23 -23.18
C LEU A 63 17.56 -17.29 -22.23
N PHE A 64 16.75 -17.74 -21.26
CA PHE A 64 17.13 -18.74 -20.27
C PHE A 64 16.77 -20.17 -20.68
N GLY A 65 15.99 -20.34 -21.76
CA GLY A 65 15.40 -21.61 -22.17
C GLY A 65 14.15 -21.97 -21.35
N ALA A 66 13.26 -22.78 -21.93
CA ALA A 66 12.06 -23.29 -21.24
C ALA A 66 12.44 -24.30 -20.14
N GLY A 67 12.90 -23.84 -18.98
CA GLY A 67 13.37 -24.69 -17.89
C GLY A 67 13.80 -23.95 -16.62
N ASN A 68 14.43 -24.70 -15.69
CA ASN A 68 14.77 -24.35 -14.30
C ASN A 68 15.35 -22.95 -14.06
N ALA A 69 16.02 -22.34 -15.04
CA ALA A 69 16.58 -21.00 -14.91
C ALA A 69 15.50 -19.91 -14.80
N MET A 70 14.37 -20.06 -15.49
CA MET A 70 13.23 -19.14 -15.40
C MET A 70 12.54 -19.23 -14.04
N ASP A 71 12.40 -20.44 -13.48
CA ASP A 71 11.82 -20.66 -12.16
C ASP A 71 12.72 -20.07 -11.06
N ALA A 72 14.04 -20.28 -11.16
CA ALA A 72 15.02 -19.68 -10.27
C ALA A 72 14.98 -18.13 -10.30
N PHE A 73 14.87 -17.53 -11.50
CA PHE A 73 14.76 -16.07 -11.64
C PHE A 73 13.45 -15.52 -11.03
N ASN A 74 12.32 -16.19 -11.28
CA ASN A 74 11.03 -15.79 -10.71
C ASN A 74 11.01 -15.92 -9.17
N VAL A 75 11.58 -17.00 -8.62
CA VAL A 75 11.72 -17.15 -7.16
C VAL A 75 12.66 -16.09 -6.59
N ALA A 76 13.80 -15.85 -7.24
CA ALA A 76 14.78 -14.85 -6.80
C ALA A 76 14.21 -13.43 -6.75
N THR A 77 13.34 -13.07 -7.70
CA THR A 77 12.69 -11.73 -7.72
C THR A 77 11.49 -11.63 -6.76
N ARG A 78 10.88 -12.75 -6.39
CA ARG A 78 9.73 -12.75 -5.48
C ARG A 78 10.13 -12.54 -4.02
N ILE A 79 11.27 -13.10 -3.59
CA ILE A 79 11.81 -12.94 -2.24
C ILE A 79 11.96 -11.45 -1.83
N PRO A 80 12.64 -10.58 -2.61
CA PRO A 80 12.80 -9.17 -2.27
C PRO A 80 11.47 -8.40 -2.34
N ASN A 81 10.58 -8.74 -3.29
CA ASN A 81 9.26 -8.12 -3.36
C ASN A 81 8.43 -8.46 -2.11
N LEU A 82 8.45 -9.71 -1.66
CA LEU A 82 7.77 -10.11 -0.42
C LEU A 82 8.34 -9.36 0.80
N MET A 83 9.66 -9.24 0.90
CA MET A 83 10.30 -8.45 1.97
C MET A 83 9.87 -6.98 1.90
N ARG A 84 9.84 -6.39 0.70
CA ARG A 84 9.41 -5.01 0.48
C ARG A 84 7.94 -4.82 0.87
N ASP A 85 7.07 -5.74 0.48
CA ASP A 85 5.63 -5.62 0.76
C ASP A 85 5.38 -5.77 2.28
N LEU A 86 6.09 -6.69 2.95
CA LEU A 86 6.02 -6.87 4.40
C LEU A 86 6.53 -5.64 5.16
N PHE A 87 7.70 -5.12 4.82
CA PHE A 87 8.31 -4.02 5.56
C PHE A 87 7.82 -2.63 5.11
N ALA A 88 7.70 -2.37 3.81
CA ALA A 88 7.38 -1.05 3.27
C ALA A 88 5.87 -0.79 3.13
N GLU A 89 5.08 -1.76 2.67
CA GLU A 89 3.65 -1.57 2.41
C GLU A 89 2.77 -1.77 3.67
N GLY A 90 3.18 -2.61 4.63
CA GLY A 90 2.30 -3.02 5.75
C GLY A 90 2.86 -2.85 7.16
N ALA A 91 3.92 -3.57 7.53
CA ALA A 91 4.25 -3.78 8.94
C ALA A 91 5.05 -2.63 9.56
N MET A 92 6.10 -2.13 8.88
CA MET A 92 6.93 -1.06 9.43
C MET A 92 6.19 0.27 9.41
N SER A 93 5.54 0.63 8.31
CA SER A 93 4.78 1.89 8.19
C SER A 93 3.66 1.99 9.23
N ALA A 94 2.91 0.91 9.49
CA ALA A 94 1.82 0.92 10.48
C ALA A 94 2.31 1.12 11.92
N ALA A 95 3.49 0.61 12.29
CA ALA A 95 4.06 0.77 13.62
C ALA A 95 4.92 2.03 13.78
N PHE A 96 5.59 2.46 12.71
CA PHE A 96 6.51 3.60 12.72
C PHE A 96 5.77 4.93 12.81
N VAL A 97 4.72 5.14 12.01
CA VAL A 97 3.96 6.41 11.97
C VAL A 97 3.43 6.84 13.35
N PRO A 98 2.72 5.99 14.12
CA PRO A 98 2.25 6.36 15.46
C PRO A 98 3.39 6.56 16.46
N THR A 99 4.46 5.77 16.37
CA THR A 99 5.64 5.88 17.26
C THR A 99 6.41 7.18 17.01
N PHE A 100 6.63 7.54 15.74
CA PHE A 100 7.26 8.79 15.33
C PHE A 100 6.44 9.99 15.77
N THR A 101 5.11 9.94 15.55
CA THR A 101 4.18 11.01 15.96
C THR A 101 4.17 11.20 17.48
N ARG A 102 4.25 10.09 18.25
CA ARG A 102 4.35 10.14 19.72
C ARG A 102 5.66 10.75 20.20
N HIS A 103 6.79 10.45 19.56
CA HIS A 103 8.07 11.09 19.89
C HIS A 103 8.10 12.57 19.48
N LEU A 104 7.49 12.92 18.34
CA LEU A 104 7.40 14.30 17.87
C LEU A 104 6.59 15.18 18.84
N THR A 105 5.49 14.66 19.37
CA THR A 105 4.60 15.37 20.29
C THR A 105 5.13 15.44 21.72
N LYS A 106 5.75 14.38 22.25
CA LYS A 106 6.26 14.37 23.64
C LYS A 106 7.69 14.92 23.82
N HIS A 107 8.57 14.76 22.84
CA HIS A 107 10.02 15.01 23.01
C HIS A 107 10.58 16.04 22.02
N GLY A 108 9.69 16.69 21.24
CA GLY A 108 10.05 17.71 20.25
C GLY A 108 10.69 17.14 18.98
N LYS A 109 10.95 18.06 18.03
CA LYS A 109 11.40 17.72 16.67
C LYS A 109 12.75 16.97 16.65
N SER A 110 13.68 17.33 17.52
CA SER A 110 15.05 16.76 17.55
C SER A 110 15.07 15.25 17.85
N HIS A 111 14.28 14.79 18.83
CA HIS A 111 14.25 13.37 19.21
C HIS A 111 13.53 12.50 18.16
N ALA A 112 12.47 13.02 17.53
CA ALA A 112 11.80 12.32 16.44
C ALA A 112 12.73 12.12 15.24
N TRP A 113 13.50 13.15 14.86
CA TRP A 113 14.49 13.06 13.79
C TRP A 113 15.60 12.05 14.09
N ARG A 114 16.03 11.92 15.34
CA ARG A 114 17.03 10.93 15.74
C ARG A 114 16.52 9.49 15.57
N LEU A 115 15.27 9.22 15.94
CA LEU A 115 14.62 7.93 15.72
C LEU A 115 14.52 7.60 14.22
N GLY A 116 14.07 8.56 13.41
CA GLY A 116 13.98 8.40 11.96
C GLY A 116 15.35 8.13 11.32
N ASN A 117 16.38 8.88 11.71
CA ASN A 117 17.73 8.73 11.18
C ASN A 117 18.37 7.39 11.60
N GLN A 118 18.07 6.89 12.81
CA GLN A 118 18.50 5.56 13.26
C GLN A 118 17.84 4.45 12.44
N LEU A 119 16.53 4.53 12.19
CA LEU A 119 15.81 3.58 11.35
C LEU A 119 16.31 3.60 9.90
N LEU A 120 16.49 4.79 9.32
CA LEU A 120 16.99 4.95 7.96
C LEU A 120 18.41 4.38 7.81
N SER A 121 19.29 4.71 8.75
CA SER A 121 20.66 4.19 8.77
C SER A 121 20.68 2.67 8.92
N ALA A 122 19.85 2.11 9.81
CA ALA A 122 19.73 0.67 9.99
C ALA A 122 19.24 -0.04 8.72
N LEU A 123 18.25 0.53 8.01
CA LEU A 123 17.76 -0.01 6.74
C LEU A 123 18.82 0.03 5.64
N ILE A 124 19.56 1.14 5.52
CA ILE A 124 20.64 1.29 4.54
C ILE A 124 21.75 0.26 4.83
N VAL A 125 22.18 0.13 6.08
CA VAL A 125 23.22 -0.83 6.47
C VAL A 125 22.75 -2.26 6.22
N ALA A 126 21.53 -2.62 6.65
CA ALA A 126 20.99 -3.96 6.46
C ALA A 126 20.90 -4.32 4.97
N THR A 127 20.38 -3.42 4.14
CA THR A 127 20.27 -3.64 2.69
C THR A 127 21.65 -3.70 2.04
N GLY A 128 22.59 -2.84 2.46
CA GLY A 128 23.97 -2.86 1.99
C GLY A 128 24.68 -4.18 2.30
N VAL A 129 24.50 -4.72 3.51
CA VAL A 129 25.05 -6.04 3.89
C VAL A 129 24.46 -7.15 3.03
N ILE A 130 23.15 -7.13 2.77
CA ILE A 130 22.50 -8.13 1.90
C ILE A 130 23.05 -8.07 0.48
N VAL A 131 23.25 -6.86 -0.07
CA VAL A 131 23.83 -6.68 -1.41
C VAL A 131 25.27 -7.21 -1.45
N ILE A 132 26.10 -6.84 -0.47
CA ILE A 132 27.49 -7.32 -0.40
C ILE A 132 27.53 -8.84 -0.26
N ALA A 133 26.70 -9.42 0.60
CA ALA A 133 26.61 -10.87 0.78
C ALA A 133 26.08 -11.60 -0.48
N GLY A 134 25.28 -10.94 -1.31
CA GLY A 134 24.84 -11.50 -2.60
C GLY A 134 25.85 -11.36 -3.73
N ILE A 135 26.86 -10.50 -3.57
CA ILE A 135 27.97 -10.32 -4.54
C ILE A 135 29.10 -11.34 -4.28
N ILE A 136 29.32 -11.72 -3.02
CA ILE A 136 30.33 -12.71 -2.59
C ILE A 136 29.81 -14.14 -2.77
#